data_AF-A0A8S0QRV2-F1
#
_entry.id   AF-A0A8S0QRV2-F1
#
_cell.length_a   1.000
_cell.length_b   1.000
_cell.length_c   1.000
_cell.angle_alpha   90.00
_cell.angle_beta   90.00
_cell.angle_gamma   90.00
#
_symmetry.space_group_name_H-M   'P 1'
#
loop_
_entity.id
_entity.type
_entity.pdbx_description
1 polymer ?
#
loop_
_entity_poly.entity_id
_entity_poly.type
_entity_poly.pdbx_seq_one_letter_code
_entity_poly.pdbx_strand_id
1 'polypeptide(L)'
;MDTVSELGAWMQKLYMLSTSDHASVVSMNLFVALLCGCIVIGHLLEENRWMNESITALIIGLCTGVVILLISRGKSSHLLVFSEDLFFIYLLPPIIFNAGFQVKKKQFFRNFITIMLFGAVGTLISCAVISTGAVLFFRNLGIGFLDISDYLAIGAIFAATDSVCTLQVLSQDETPLLYSLVFGEGVVNDATSVVLFNAIQSSDMTTIDPTISLHFIGSFLYLFLASTLLGALAGLVSAYIIKKLYFGRHSTDREVAIMILMAYLSYILAELFYLSGILTVFFCGIVMSHYTWHNVTESSRITTKHAFATLSFVAETFIFLYVGMDALDIEKWRFVSDCPGTSVAVSSILLCLVLLGRAAFVFPLSFLTNLTKKSRNEHITFREQVIIWWAGLMRGAVSMALAYNKFSSSGHTQLQPHAIMITSTITVVLFSTVVCGLMTQPLIRLLLPHPKQSSSAASSGPNTPRSVNVPLLGHQQDSEADLGDEHPPTSLQMLLTTPSHTVHRYWRKFDDTFMRPVFGGRGFVPFVPTSPTDERNPHRC
;
A
#
# COMPACT_ATOMS: atom_id res chain seq x y z
N MET A 1 -37.48 30.99 -37.97
CA MET A 1 -37.82 30.71 -36.55
C MET A 1 -36.84 29.72 -35.92
N ASP A 2 -35.99 29.05 -36.70
CA ASP A 2 -35.12 27.98 -36.22
C ASP A 2 -33.79 28.46 -35.60
N THR A 3 -33.32 29.67 -35.91
CA THR A 3 -32.08 30.21 -35.33
C THR A 3 -32.25 30.71 -33.89
N VAL A 4 -33.46 31.11 -33.49
CA VAL A 4 -33.74 31.60 -32.12
C VAL A 4 -33.99 30.43 -31.16
N SER A 5 -34.55 29.32 -31.65
CA SER A 5 -34.70 28.09 -30.85
C SER A 5 -33.36 27.39 -30.62
N GLU A 6 -32.46 27.38 -31.60
CA GLU A 6 -31.09 26.88 -31.42
C GLU A 6 -30.28 27.74 -30.45
N LEU A 7 -30.36 29.07 -30.54
CA LEU A 7 -29.67 29.97 -29.61
C LEU A 7 -30.19 29.82 -28.17
N GLY A 8 -31.50 29.60 -28.02
CA GLY A 8 -32.15 29.31 -26.73
C GLY A 8 -31.68 27.97 -26.15
N ALA A 9 -31.60 26.92 -26.97
CA ALA A 9 -31.09 25.62 -26.55
C ALA A 9 -29.60 25.68 -26.19
N TRP A 10 -28.79 26.45 -26.92
CA TRP A 10 -27.39 26.70 -26.60
C TRP A 10 -27.21 27.48 -25.30
N MET A 11 -28.01 28.53 -25.07
CA MET A 11 -28.00 29.27 -23.80
C MET A 11 -28.46 28.40 -22.63
N GLN A 12 -29.47 27.55 -22.81
CA GLN A 12 -29.89 26.58 -21.79
C GLN A 12 -28.79 25.56 -21.50
N LYS A 13 -28.07 25.10 -22.52
CA LYS A 13 -26.95 24.17 -22.38
C LYS A 13 -25.75 24.83 -21.69
N LEU A 14 -25.45 26.10 -22.01
CA LEU A 14 -24.43 26.91 -21.34
C LEU A 14 -24.81 27.22 -19.89
N TYR A 15 -26.08 27.52 -19.61
CA TYR A 15 -26.58 27.74 -18.25
C TYR A 15 -26.53 26.45 -17.42
N MET A 16 -26.94 25.31 -18.00
CA MET A 16 -26.86 24.00 -17.36
C MET A 16 -25.40 23.59 -17.09
N LEU A 17 -24.48 23.83 -18.04
CA LEU A 17 -23.04 23.64 -17.82
C LEU A 17 -22.52 24.52 -16.68
N SER A 18 -22.85 25.82 -16.68
CA SER A 18 -22.42 26.75 -15.62
C SER A 18 -22.97 26.34 -14.24
N THR A 19 -24.21 25.87 -14.14
CA THR A 19 -24.77 25.38 -12.87
C THR A 19 -24.15 24.04 -12.42
N SER A 20 -23.80 23.16 -13.36
CA SER A 20 -23.10 21.90 -13.10
C SER A 20 -21.68 22.15 -12.60
N ASP A 21 -20.97 23.07 -13.24
CA ASP A 21 -19.61 23.47 -12.87
C ASP A 21 -19.58 24.15 -11.51
N HIS A 22 -20.59 24.97 -11.18
CA HIS A 22 -20.71 25.53 -9.84
C HIS A 22 -20.98 24.48 -8.76
N ALA A 23 -21.83 23.48 -9.05
CA ALA A 23 -22.10 22.39 -8.10
C ALA A 23 -20.87 21.51 -7.85
N SER A 24 -20.10 21.19 -8.91
CA SER A 24 -18.86 20.42 -8.79
C SER A 24 -17.75 21.21 -8.07
N VAL A 25 -17.64 22.53 -8.31
CA VAL A 25 -16.71 23.38 -7.55
C VAL A 25 -17.09 23.44 -6.07
N VAL A 26 -18.38 23.50 -5.74
CA VAL A 26 -18.84 23.47 -4.33
C VAL A 26 -18.52 22.13 -3.67
N SER A 27 -18.72 20.99 -4.35
CA SER A 27 -18.39 19.68 -3.79
C SER A 27 -16.88 19.52 -3.57
N MET A 28 -16.06 19.98 -4.51
CA MET A 28 -14.60 19.97 -4.39
C MET A 28 -14.12 20.90 -3.26
N ASN A 29 -14.70 22.09 -3.12
CA ASN A 29 -14.37 23.00 -2.02
C ASN A 29 -14.69 22.38 -0.65
N LEU A 30 -15.87 21.76 -0.51
CA LEU A 30 -16.23 21.05 0.71
C LEU A 30 -15.24 19.94 1.02
N PHE A 31 -14.88 19.14 0.01
CA PHE A 31 -13.95 18.03 0.17
C PHE A 31 -12.54 18.48 0.58
N VAL A 32 -12.01 19.53 -0.05
CA VAL A 32 -10.71 20.11 0.31
C VAL A 32 -10.74 20.67 1.73
N ALA A 33 -11.82 21.37 2.12
CA ALA A 33 -11.98 21.88 3.47
C ALA A 33 -12.02 20.76 4.52
N LEU A 34 -12.69 19.65 4.21
CA LEU A 34 -12.71 18.46 5.06
C LEU A 34 -11.33 17.80 5.17
N LEU A 35 -10.59 17.72 4.06
CA LEU A 35 -9.23 17.18 4.06
C LEU A 35 -8.31 18.03 4.95
N CYS A 36 -8.39 19.36 4.85
CA CYS A 36 -7.69 20.26 5.78
C CYS A 36 -8.13 20.04 7.24
N GLY A 37 -9.43 19.87 7.47
CA GLY A 37 -9.98 19.53 8.78
C GLY A 37 -9.42 18.24 9.35
N CYS A 38 -9.33 17.17 8.54
CA CYS A 38 -8.73 15.89 8.92
C CYS A 38 -7.28 16.05 9.38
N ILE A 39 -6.49 16.86 8.69
CA ILE A 39 -5.08 17.09 9.05
C ILE A 39 -4.99 17.83 10.40
N VAL A 40 -5.78 18.89 10.59
CA VAL A 40 -5.77 19.66 11.86
C VAL A 40 -6.27 18.82 13.03
N ILE A 41 -7.39 18.11 12.85
CA ILE A 41 -7.98 17.26 13.87
C ILE A 41 -7.06 16.07 14.18
N GLY A 42 -6.45 15.47 13.16
CA GLY A 42 -5.46 14.41 13.31
C GLY A 42 -4.27 14.87 14.16
N HIS A 43 -3.72 16.05 13.89
CA HIS A 43 -2.63 16.61 14.70
C HIS A 43 -3.06 16.89 16.16
N LEU A 44 -4.27 17.41 16.39
CA LEU A 44 -4.79 17.62 17.75
C LEU A 44 -5.02 16.29 18.49
N LEU A 45 -5.34 15.23 17.77
CA LEU A 45 -5.59 13.90 18.32
C LEU A 45 -4.32 13.04 18.40
N GLU A 46 -3.18 13.54 17.91
CA GLU A 46 -1.88 12.89 18.00
C GLU A 46 -1.45 12.66 19.46
N GLU A 47 -1.84 13.57 20.37
CA GLU A 47 -1.64 13.38 21.82
C GLU A 47 -2.38 12.14 22.35
N ASN A 48 -3.51 11.81 21.73
CA ASN A 48 -4.32 10.66 22.09
C ASN A 48 -3.83 9.42 21.32
N ARG A 49 -2.83 8.74 21.88
CA ARG A 49 -2.12 7.59 21.28
C ARG A 49 -3.00 6.47 20.68
N TRP A 50 -4.30 6.45 20.96
CA TRP A 50 -5.22 5.37 20.62
C TRP A 50 -5.82 5.51 19.22
N MET A 51 -5.71 6.67 18.56
CA MET A 51 -6.34 6.90 17.26
C MET A 51 -5.32 7.22 16.17
N ASN A 52 -5.32 6.39 15.12
CA ASN A 52 -4.50 6.63 13.93
C ASN A 52 -5.11 7.73 13.05
N GLU A 53 -4.27 8.38 12.25
CA GLU A 53 -4.68 9.43 11.30
C GLU A 53 -5.71 8.89 10.28
N SER A 54 -5.48 7.69 9.74
CA SER A 54 -6.42 7.03 8.80
C SER A 54 -7.79 6.76 9.42
N ILE A 55 -7.82 6.35 10.69
CA ILE A 55 -9.08 6.09 11.43
C ILE A 55 -9.82 7.41 11.67
N THR A 56 -9.07 8.47 12.01
CA THR A 56 -9.62 9.83 12.19
C THR A 56 -10.26 10.34 10.90
N ALA A 57 -9.55 10.23 9.78
CA ALA A 57 -10.07 10.63 8.47
C ALA A 57 -11.33 9.85 8.07
N LEU A 58 -11.35 8.54 8.34
CA LEU A 58 -12.51 7.68 8.08
C LEU A 58 -13.73 8.08 8.93
N ILE A 59 -13.54 8.35 10.22
CA ILE A 59 -14.61 8.80 11.13
C ILE A 59 -15.15 10.17 10.70
N ILE A 60 -14.27 11.11 10.35
CA ILE A 60 -14.69 12.42 9.84
C ILE A 60 -15.48 12.28 8.54
N GLY A 61 -15.04 11.41 7.64
CA GLY A 61 -15.77 11.09 6.41
C GLY A 61 -17.16 10.53 6.70
N LEU A 62 -17.26 9.59 7.64
CA LEU A 62 -18.54 9.03 8.08
C LEU A 62 -19.45 10.11 8.70
N CYS A 63 -18.93 10.93 9.62
CA CYS A 63 -19.69 12.03 10.21
C CYS A 63 -20.19 13.02 9.15
N THR A 64 -19.35 13.34 8.17
CA THR A 64 -19.72 14.19 7.04
C THR A 64 -20.82 13.54 6.20
N GLY A 65 -20.70 12.25 5.90
CA GLY A 65 -21.74 11.48 5.21
C GLY A 65 -23.08 11.55 5.94
N VAL A 66 -23.09 11.41 7.28
CA VAL A 66 -24.32 11.58 8.10
C VAL A 66 -24.89 12.99 7.96
N VAL A 67 -24.05 14.03 8.06
CA VAL A 67 -24.49 15.43 7.95
C VAL A 67 -25.09 15.70 6.57
N ILE A 68 -24.45 15.24 5.50
CA ILE A 68 -24.96 15.37 4.13
C ILE A 68 -26.31 14.66 4.00
N LEU A 69 -26.44 13.44 4.55
CA LEU A 69 -27.68 12.68 4.53
C LEU A 69 -28.83 13.41 5.23
N LEU A 70 -28.56 14.00 6.40
CA LEU A 70 -29.53 14.77 7.18
C LEU A 70 -29.97 16.04 6.45
N ILE A 71 -29.04 16.77 5.83
CA ILE A 71 -29.32 18.00 5.07
C ILE A 71 -30.11 17.68 3.79
N SER A 72 -29.72 16.62 3.08
CA SER A 72 -30.34 16.19 1.82
C SER A 72 -31.75 15.59 2.00
N ARG A 73 -32.19 15.33 3.25
CA ARG A 73 -33.46 14.65 3.56
C ARG A 73 -33.65 13.34 2.77
N GLY A 74 -32.54 12.65 2.49
CA GLY A 74 -32.51 11.40 1.72
C GLY A 74 -32.80 11.55 0.21
N LYS A 75 -32.73 12.76 -0.35
CA LYS A 75 -32.89 13.00 -1.80
C LYS A 75 -31.53 13.33 -2.43
N SER A 76 -30.82 12.27 -2.80
CA SER A 76 -29.58 12.26 -3.59
C SER A 76 -28.36 12.85 -2.88
N SER A 77 -27.44 11.96 -2.52
CA SER A 77 -26.10 12.21 -1.98
C SER A 77 -25.02 12.16 -3.09
N HIS A 78 -25.33 12.65 -4.30
CA HIS A 78 -24.41 12.66 -5.45
C HIS A 78 -23.30 13.74 -5.36
N LEU A 79 -22.85 14.10 -4.15
CA LEU A 79 -21.78 15.09 -4.02
C LEU A 79 -20.41 14.49 -4.40
N LEU A 80 -20.15 13.23 -4.04
CA LEU A 80 -18.90 12.51 -4.29
C LEU A 80 -19.16 11.00 -4.33
N VAL A 81 -19.56 10.48 -5.50
CA VAL A 81 -19.65 9.03 -5.75
C VAL A 81 -18.23 8.48 -5.89
N PHE A 82 -17.94 7.35 -5.24
CA PHE A 82 -16.63 6.69 -5.36
C PHE A 82 -16.30 6.34 -6.82
N SER A 83 -15.19 6.89 -7.33
CA SER A 83 -14.63 6.58 -8.64
C SER A 83 -13.42 5.66 -8.48
N GLU A 84 -13.55 4.48 -9.06
CA GLU A 84 -12.47 3.49 -9.13
C GLU A 84 -11.25 4.02 -9.92
N ASP A 85 -11.48 4.70 -11.04
CA ASP A 85 -10.41 5.28 -11.86
C ASP A 85 -9.60 6.31 -11.08
N LEU A 86 -10.29 7.14 -10.30
CA LEU A 86 -9.63 8.12 -9.42
C LEU A 86 -8.71 7.40 -8.43
N PHE A 87 -9.20 6.31 -7.82
CA PHE A 87 -8.44 5.50 -6.88
C PHE A 87 -7.19 4.88 -7.50
N PHE A 88 -7.33 4.09 -8.56
CA PHE A 88 -6.21 3.35 -9.14
C PHE A 88 -5.21 4.26 -9.88
N ILE A 89 -5.67 5.29 -10.59
CA ILE A 89 -4.79 6.10 -11.44
C ILE A 89 -4.08 7.22 -10.65
N TYR A 90 -4.76 7.84 -9.67
CA TYR A 90 -4.25 9.05 -9.02
C TYR A 90 -3.84 8.84 -7.56
N LEU A 91 -4.59 8.05 -6.78
CA LEU A 91 -4.34 7.95 -5.33
C LEU A 91 -3.39 6.80 -4.97
N LEU A 92 -3.50 5.67 -5.65
CA LEU A 92 -2.71 4.47 -5.34
C LEU A 92 -1.21 4.60 -5.68
N PRO A 93 -0.80 5.13 -6.86
CA PRO A 93 0.62 5.18 -7.25
C PRO A 93 1.54 5.91 -6.25
N PRO A 94 1.20 7.09 -5.71
CA PRO A 94 2.10 7.78 -4.78
C PRO A 94 2.28 7.05 -3.46
N ILE A 95 1.24 6.34 -2.98
CA ILE A 95 1.28 5.54 -1.74
C ILE A 95 2.27 4.39 -1.91
N ILE A 96 2.06 3.58 -2.95
CA ILE A 96 2.89 2.40 -3.20
C ILE A 96 4.33 2.80 -3.56
N PHE A 97 4.51 3.88 -4.31
CA PHE A 97 5.84 4.41 -4.63
C PHE A 97 6.59 4.84 -3.37
N ASN A 98 5.97 5.66 -2.52
CA ASN A 98 6.56 6.12 -1.26
C ASN A 98 6.95 4.92 -0.39
N ALA A 99 6.08 3.93 -0.30
CA ALA A 99 6.32 2.75 0.51
C ALA A 99 7.48 1.89 -0.03
N GLY A 100 7.56 1.68 -1.35
CA GLY A 100 8.71 1.04 -2.00
C GLY A 100 10.01 1.83 -1.82
N PHE A 101 9.93 3.16 -1.82
CA PHE A 101 11.09 4.03 -1.67
C PHE A 101 11.68 4.01 -0.25
N GLN A 102 10.83 3.93 0.79
CA GLN A 102 11.23 3.99 2.19
C GLN A 102 11.54 2.62 2.82
N VAL A 103 11.29 1.51 2.12
CA VAL A 103 11.56 0.16 2.65
C VAL A 103 13.04 -0.05 3.02
N LYS A 104 13.27 -0.67 4.19
CA LYS A 104 14.59 -1.22 4.59
C LYS A 104 14.95 -2.43 3.72
N LYS A 105 15.54 -2.16 2.54
CA LYS A 105 15.89 -3.12 1.47
C LYS A 105 16.54 -4.41 1.98
N LYS A 106 17.54 -4.31 2.85
CA LYS A 106 18.27 -5.49 3.39
C LYS A 106 17.33 -6.46 4.11
N GLN A 107 16.42 -5.93 4.94
CA GLN A 107 15.47 -6.76 5.69
C GLN A 107 14.39 -7.35 4.79
N PHE A 108 13.91 -6.55 3.83
CA PHE A 108 12.93 -6.95 2.84
C PHE A 108 13.44 -8.11 1.97
N PHE A 109 14.61 -7.95 1.33
CA PHE A 109 15.17 -8.99 0.47
C PHE A 109 15.62 -10.24 1.23
N ARG A 110 16.01 -10.10 2.51
CA ARG A 110 16.30 -11.26 3.36
C ARG A 110 15.06 -12.13 3.61
N ASN A 111 13.88 -11.53 3.72
CA ASN A 111 12.62 -12.24 3.97
C ASN A 111 11.74 -12.36 2.72
N PHE A 112 12.30 -12.09 1.53
CA PHE A 112 11.54 -12.01 0.29
C PHE A 112 10.73 -13.28 -0.01
N ILE A 113 11.32 -14.46 0.23
CA ILE A 113 10.63 -15.73 0.02
C ILE A 113 9.41 -15.86 0.94
N THR A 114 9.53 -15.48 2.22
CA THR A 114 8.40 -15.49 3.16
C THR A 114 7.32 -14.49 2.76
N ILE A 115 7.73 -13.30 2.31
CA ILE A 115 6.81 -12.26 1.81
C ILE A 115 6.03 -12.79 0.60
N MET A 116 6.73 -13.38 -0.38
CA MET A 116 6.09 -13.97 -1.57
C MET A 116 5.18 -15.14 -1.20
N LEU A 117 5.58 -15.98 -0.24
CA LEU A 117 4.76 -17.09 0.21
C LEU A 117 3.46 -16.59 0.87
N PHE A 118 3.52 -15.57 1.73
CA PHE A 118 2.33 -15.03 2.37
C PHE A 118 1.46 -14.24 1.39
N GLY A 119 2.07 -13.37 0.57
CA GLY A 119 1.34 -12.47 -0.34
C GLY A 119 0.78 -13.16 -1.58
N ALA A 120 1.43 -14.20 -2.11
CA ALA A 120 0.92 -14.92 -3.29
C ALA A 120 0.17 -16.21 -2.92
N VAL A 121 0.77 -17.09 -2.12
CA VAL A 121 0.12 -18.36 -1.77
C VAL A 121 -0.95 -18.15 -0.69
N GLY A 122 -0.68 -17.30 0.30
CA GLY A 122 -1.64 -16.97 1.34
C GLY A 122 -2.92 -16.32 0.80
N THR A 123 -2.82 -15.51 -0.24
CA THR A 123 -3.97 -14.87 -0.88
C THR A 123 -4.81 -15.84 -1.69
N LEU A 124 -4.19 -16.79 -2.39
CA LEU A 124 -4.91 -17.88 -3.05
C LEU A 124 -5.67 -18.75 -2.05
N ILE A 125 -5.04 -19.09 -0.91
CA ILE A 125 -5.69 -19.84 0.16
C ILE A 125 -6.85 -19.03 0.75
N SER A 126 -6.64 -17.75 1.07
CA SER A 126 -7.67 -16.86 1.60
C SER A 126 -8.84 -16.73 0.62
N CYS A 127 -8.57 -16.52 -0.66
CA CYS A 127 -9.59 -16.45 -1.70
C CYS A 127 -10.39 -17.75 -1.79
N ALA A 128 -9.73 -18.91 -1.78
CA ALA A 128 -10.41 -20.21 -1.84
C ALA A 128 -11.32 -20.44 -0.62
N VAL A 129 -10.85 -20.12 0.59
CA VAL A 129 -11.62 -20.25 1.84
C VAL A 129 -12.82 -19.31 1.84
N ILE A 130 -12.63 -18.04 1.49
CA ILE A 130 -13.71 -17.04 1.46
C ILE A 130 -14.72 -17.38 0.38
N SER A 131 -14.30 -17.75 -0.83
CA SER A 131 -15.20 -18.11 -1.93
C SER A 131 -16.04 -19.34 -1.60
N THR A 132 -15.39 -20.41 -1.12
CA THR A 132 -16.08 -21.66 -0.76
C THR A 132 -17.03 -21.45 0.42
N GLY A 133 -16.60 -20.66 1.41
CA GLY A 133 -17.43 -20.27 2.54
C GLY A 133 -18.63 -19.45 2.10
N ALA A 134 -18.45 -18.47 1.21
CA ALA A 134 -19.53 -17.65 0.68
C ALA A 134 -20.55 -18.51 -0.07
N VAL A 135 -20.12 -19.45 -0.92
CA VAL A 135 -21.02 -20.41 -1.59
C VAL A 135 -21.84 -21.22 -0.58
N LEU A 136 -21.21 -21.75 0.47
CA LEU A 136 -21.88 -22.59 1.45
C LEU A 136 -22.90 -21.81 2.28
N PHE A 137 -22.51 -20.64 2.79
CA PHE A 137 -23.34 -19.88 3.71
C PHE A 137 -24.40 -19.05 3.00
N PHE A 138 -24.11 -18.43 1.87
CA PHE A 138 -25.08 -17.57 1.17
C PHE A 138 -26.19 -18.39 0.52
N ARG A 139 -25.89 -19.60 0.04
CA ARG A 139 -26.91 -20.53 -0.45
C ARG A 139 -27.90 -20.93 0.64
N ASN A 140 -27.44 -21.05 1.89
CA ASN A 140 -28.30 -21.36 3.04
C ASN A 140 -29.16 -20.16 3.48
N LEU A 141 -28.72 -18.93 3.21
CA LEU A 141 -29.43 -17.70 3.53
C LEU A 141 -30.50 -17.31 2.50
N GLY A 142 -30.58 -18.01 1.37
CA GLY A 142 -31.55 -17.71 0.31
C GLY A 142 -31.35 -16.35 -0.35
N ILE A 143 -30.14 -15.79 -0.27
CA ILE A 143 -29.74 -14.62 -1.06
C ILE A 143 -29.79 -15.07 -2.52
N GLY A 144 -30.40 -14.27 -3.40
CA GLY A 144 -30.72 -14.64 -4.79
C GLY A 144 -29.54 -15.21 -5.59
N PHE A 145 -29.81 -15.69 -6.81
CA PHE A 145 -28.83 -16.36 -7.66
C PHE A 145 -27.62 -15.47 -7.98
N LEU A 146 -26.54 -15.63 -7.21
CA LEU A 146 -25.19 -15.19 -7.56
C LEU A 146 -24.49 -16.31 -8.33
N ASP A 147 -23.76 -15.94 -9.37
CA ASP A 147 -22.99 -16.90 -10.16
C ASP A 147 -21.71 -17.33 -9.43
N ILE A 148 -21.14 -18.46 -9.85
CA ILE A 148 -19.84 -18.95 -9.31
C ILE A 148 -18.74 -17.89 -9.46
N SER A 149 -18.78 -17.10 -10.54
CA SER A 149 -17.87 -15.97 -10.77
C SER A 149 -17.99 -14.89 -9.68
N ASP A 150 -19.19 -14.63 -9.17
CA ASP A 150 -19.39 -13.63 -8.12
C ASP A 150 -18.83 -14.08 -6.78
N TYR A 151 -19.02 -15.35 -6.42
CA TYR A 151 -18.41 -15.91 -5.22
C TYR A 151 -16.88 -15.90 -5.26
N LEU A 152 -16.31 -16.21 -6.42
CA LEU A 152 -14.87 -16.19 -6.61
C LEU A 152 -14.32 -14.74 -6.59
N ALA A 153 -15.06 -13.79 -7.17
CA ALA A 153 -14.74 -12.37 -7.11
C ALA A 153 -14.76 -11.85 -5.66
N ILE A 154 -15.75 -12.26 -4.84
CA ILE A 154 -15.80 -11.94 -3.40
C ILE A 154 -14.55 -12.45 -2.68
N GLY A 155 -14.12 -13.67 -2.99
CA GLY A 155 -12.87 -14.21 -2.44
C GLY A 155 -11.65 -13.37 -2.80
N ALA A 156 -11.55 -12.89 -4.04
CA ALA A 156 -10.44 -12.04 -4.49
C ALA A 156 -10.50 -10.63 -3.86
N ILE A 157 -11.69 -10.03 -3.78
CA ILE A 157 -11.92 -8.72 -3.16
C ILE A 157 -11.46 -8.71 -1.69
N PHE A 158 -11.86 -9.73 -0.93
CA PHE A 158 -11.49 -9.88 0.47
C PHE A 158 -10.19 -10.69 0.66
N ALA A 159 -9.39 -10.93 -0.39
CA ALA A 159 -8.02 -11.38 -0.21
C ALA A 159 -7.11 -10.18 0.08
N ALA A 160 -7.31 -9.05 -0.61
CA ALA A 160 -6.55 -7.80 -0.47
C ALA A 160 -6.62 -7.20 0.95
N THR A 161 -5.49 -6.78 1.50
CA THR A 161 -5.35 -6.30 2.89
C THR A 161 -4.73 -4.92 2.94
N ASP A 162 -5.20 -4.08 3.85
CA ASP A 162 -4.61 -2.77 4.08
C ASP A 162 -3.43 -2.84 5.05
N SER A 163 -2.23 -2.99 4.50
CA SER A 163 -1.02 -2.92 5.31
C SER A 163 -0.72 -1.49 5.78
N VAL A 164 -1.18 -0.46 5.09
CA VAL A 164 -0.81 0.93 5.37
C VAL A 164 -1.33 1.37 6.74
N CYS A 165 -2.61 1.10 7.03
CA CYS A 165 -3.20 1.43 8.33
C CYS A 165 -2.51 0.69 9.50
N THR A 166 -2.05 -0.54 9.28
CA THR A 166 -1.32 -1.30 10.31
C THR A 166 0.08 -0.75 10.57
N LEU A 167 0.75 -0.26 9.53
CA LEU A 167 2.13 0.23 9.60
C LEU A 167 2.23 1.61 10.24
N GLN A 168 1.14 2.37 10.32
CA GLN A 168 1.07 3.58 11.14
C GLN A 168 1.25 3.26 12.64
N VAL A 169 0.85 2.06 13.08
CA VAL A 169 1.00 1.62 14.48
C VAL A 169 2.34 0.91 14.69
N LEU A 170 2.81 0.20 13.66
CA LEU A 170 4.00 -0.63 13.76
C LEU A 170 5.26 0.14 13.39
N SER A 171 6.15 0.35 14.34
CA SER A 171 7.39 1.08 14.06
C SER A 171 8.42 0.19 13.34
N GLN A 172 9.00 0.73 12.27
CA GLN A 172 10.06 0.06 11.50
C GLN A 172 11.36 -0.08 12.31
N ASP A 173 11.54 0.70 13.37
CA ASP A 173 12.74 0.69 14.21
C ASP A 173 12.66 -0.30 15.37
N GLU A 174 11.51 -0.46 16.02
CA GLU A 174 11.36 -1.43 17.11
C GLU A 174 11.17 -2.85 16.55
N THR A 175 10.46 -3.01 15.42
CA THR A 175 10.08 -4.33 14.89
C THR A 175 10.35 -4.46 13.38
N PRO A 176 11.62 -4.34 12.93
CA PRO A 176 11.96 -4.30 11.51
C PRO A 176 11.55 -5.56 10.73
N LEU A 177 11.56 -6.73 11.38
CA LEU A 177 11.12 -7.98 10.76
C LEU A 177 9.62 -7.96 10.48
N LEU A 178 8.80 -7.66 11.50
CA LEU A 178 7.35 -7.66 11.41
C LEU A 178 6.86 -6.59 10.44
N TYR A 179 7.45 -5.39 10.51
CA TYR A 179 7.18 -4.31 9.56
C TYR A 179 7.40 -4.79 8.13
N SER A 180 8.58 -5.36 7.84
CA SER A 180 8.91 -5.79 6.49
C SER A 180 8.02 -6.93 5.99
N LEU A 181 7.57 -7.83 6.87
CA LEU A 181 6.69 -8.95 6.52
C LEU A 181 5.27 -8.46 6.21
N VAL A 182 4.65 -7.71 7.12
CA VAL A 182 3.27 -7.21 6.96
C VAL A 182 3.17 -6.25 5.78
N PHE A 183 4.14 -5.35 5.64
CA PHE A 183 4.19 -4.43 4.50
C PHE A 183 4.37 -5.17 3.18
N GLY A 184 5.38 -6.02 3.08
CA GLY A 184 5.68 -6.73 1.84
C GLY A 184 4.55 -7.66 1.42
N GLU A 185 3.94 -8.34 2.40
CA GLU A 185 2.78 -9.20 2.18
C GLU A 185 1.61 -8.38 1.65
N GLY A 186 1.29 -7.23 2.24
CA GLY A 186 0.22 -6.36 1.76
C GLY A 186 0.40 -5.92 0.30
N VAL A 187 1.60 -5.47 -0.08
CA VAL A 187 1.87 -5.06 -1.48
C VAL A 187 1.73 -6.22 -2.47
N VAL A 188 2.31 -7.38 -2.16
CA VAL A 188 2.21 -8.55 -3.03
C VAL A 188 0.78 -9.07 -3.07
N ASN A 189 0.07 -9.00 -1.95
CA ASN A 189 -1.33 -9.40 -1.83
C ASN A 189 -2.24 -8.54 -2.70
N ASP A 190 -2.14 -7.21 -2.61
CA ASP A 190 -2.97 -6.30 -3.40
C ASP A 190 -2.79 -6.56 -4.90
N ALA A 191 -1.54 -6.72 -5.35
CA ALA A 191 -1.26 -7.09 -6.73
C ALA A 191 -1.84 -8.45 -7.12
N THR A 192 -1.67 -9.47 -6.27
CA THR A 192 -2.18 -10.83 -6.52
C THR A 192 -3.70 -10.84 -6.59
N SER A 193 -4.36 -10.10 -5.70
CA SER A 193 -5.81 -9.99 -5.61
C SER A 193 -6.42 -9.30 -6.83
N VAL A 194 -5.80 -8.21 -7.31
CA VAL A 194 -6.23 -7.53 -8.55
C VAL A 194 -6.05 -8.44 -9.76
N VAL A 195 -4.91 -9.13 -9.88
CA VAL A 195 -4.66 -10.09 -10.97
C VAL A 195 -5.67 -11.23 -10.94
N LEU A 196 -5.93 -11.80 -9.77
CA LEU A 196 -6.90 -12.86 -9.58
C LEU A 196 -8.31 -12.38 -9.97
N PHE A 197 -8.71 -11.19 -9.52
CA PHE A 197 -9.99 -10.57 -9.85
C PHE A 197 -10.17 -10.35 -11.35
N ASN A 198 -9.18 -9.79 -12.05
CA ASN A 198 -9.22 -9.61 -13.50
C ASN A 198 -9.28 -10.94 -14.24
N ALA A 199 -8.53 -11.94 -13.77
CA ALA A 199 -8.59 -13.29 -14.34
C ALA A 199 -10.01 -13.88 -14.24
N ILE A 200 -10.65 -13.77 -13.07
CA ILE A 200 -12.01 -14.27 -12.81
C ILE A 200 -13.04 -13.59 -13.73
N GLN A 201 -12.87 -12.29 -14.00
CA GLN A 201 -13.76 -11.57 -14.91
C GLN A 201 -13.55 -11.96 -16.38
N SER A 202 -12.31 -12.22 -16.79
CA SER A 202 -11.96 -12.56 -18.18
C SER A 202 -12.29 -14.01 -18.56
N SER A 203 -12.42 -14.90 -17.59
CA SER A 203 -12.63 -16.33 -17.79
C SER A 203 -14.11 -16.71 -17.76
N ASP A 204 -14.61 -17.34 -18.83
CA ASP A 204 -15.90 -18.02 -18.84
C ASP A 204 -15.79 -19.34 -18.05
N MET A 205 -16.06 -19.26 -16.74
CA MET A 205 -15.93 -20.37 -15.79
C MET A 205 -17.09 -21.38 -15.91
N THR A 206 -17.22 -22.03 -17.07
CA THR A 206 -18.20 -23.12 -17.29
C THR A 206 -17.60 -24.52 -17.11
N THR A 207 -16.26 -24.64 -17.12
CA THR A 207 -15.54 -25.91 -16.89
C THR A 207 -14.31 -25.70 -16.02
N ILE A 208 -14.25 -26.36 -14.85
CA ILE A 208 -13.08 -26.36 -13.97
C ILE A 208 -12.14 -27.49 -14.43
N ASP A 209 -11.30 -27.20 -15.42
CA ASP A 209 -10.25 -28.12 -15.84
C ASP A 209 -8.94 -27.88 -15.04
N PRO A 210 -8.21 -28.94 -14.65
CA PRO A 210 -6.93 -28.80 -13.93
C PRO A 210 -5.85 -28.07 -14.74
N THR A 211 -5.99 -28.01 -16.06
CA THR A 211 -5.15 -27.19 -16.96
C THR A 211 -5.29 -25.69 -16.68
N ILE A 212 -6.44 -25.24 -16.20
CA ILE A 212 -6.73 -23.84 -15.86
C ILE A 212 -5.90 -23.40 -14.65
N SER A 213 -5.71 -24.27 -13.66
CA SER A 213 -4.89 -23.98 -12.48
C SER A 213 -3.42 -23.75 -12.85
N LEU A 214 -2.86 -24.58 -13.73
CA LEU A 214 -1.50 -24.39 -14.24
C LEU A 214 -1.36 -23.13 -15.10
N HIS A 215 -2.36 -22.85 -15.95
CA HIS A 215 -2.39 -21.62 -16.73
C HIS A 215 -2.46 -20.37 -15.84
N PHE A 216 -3.20 -20.44 -14.73
CA PHE A 216 -3.29 -19.37 -13.74
C PHE A 216 -1.94 -19.12 -13.06
N ILE A 217 -1.26 -20.17 -12.60
CA ILE A 217 0.09 -20.06 -12.02
C ILE A 217 1.08 -19.47 -13.03
N GLY A 218 1.05 -19.91 -14.29
CA GLY A 218 1.88 -19.38 -15.36
C GLY A 218 1.61 -17.90 -15.64
N SER A 219 0.34 -17.51 -15.70
CA SER A 219 -0.09 -16.12 -15.91
C SER A 219 0.32 -15.22 -14.75
N PHE A 220 0.18 -15.70 -13.51
CA PHE A 220 0.63 -14.98 -12.32
C PHE A 220 2.15 -14.77 -12.34
N LEU A 221 2.93 -15.82 -12.60
CA LEU A 221 4.39 -15.73 -12.70
C LEU A 221 4.82 -14.77 -13.82
N TYR A 222 4.16 -14.84 -14.97
CA TYR A 222 4.41 -13.91 -16.09
C TYR A 222 4.15 -12.46 -15.67
N LEU A 223 2.96 -12.17 -15.12
CA LEU A 223 2.60 -10.83 -14.68
C LEU A 223 3.55 -10.32 -13.59
N PHE A 224 3.90 -11.16 -12.62
CA PHE A 224 4.82 -10.82 -11.55
C PHE A 224 6.22 -10.46 -12.10
N LEU A 225 6.81 -11.33 -12.93
CA LEU A 225 8.15 -11.14 -13.48
C LEU A 225 8.20 -9.94 -14.44
N ALA A 226 7.23 -9.81 -15.35
CA ALA A 226 7.16 -8.72 -16.31
C ALA A 226 6.95 -7.36 -15.61
N SER A 227 6.04 -7.30 -14.62
CA SER A 227 5.79 -6.06 -13.85
C SER A 227 7.02 -5.64 -13.05
N THR A 228 7.71 -6.61 -12.42
CA THR A 228 8.95 -6.38 -11.68
C THR A 228 10.06 -5.87 -12.59
N LEU A 229 10.23 -6.48 -13.77
CA LEU A 229 11.24 -6.07 -14.76
C LEU A 229 10.97 -4.66 -15.28
N LEU A 230 9.72 -4.33 -15.61
CA LEU A 230 9.33 -3.01 -16.07
C LEU A 230 9.60 -1.94 -14.98
N GLY A 231 9.27 -2.25 -13.73
CA GLY A 231 9.51 -1.35 -12.59
C GLY A 231 11.00 -1.11 -12.37
N ALA A 232 11.79 -2.18 -12.40
CA ALA A 232 13.24 -2.07 -12.28
C ALA A 232 13.85 -1.26 -13.44
N LEU A 233 13.39 -1.49 -14.68
CA LEU A 233 13.84 -0.73 -15.84
C LEU A 233 13.52 0.76 -15.70
N ALA A 234 12.29 1.12 -15.32
CA ALA A 234 11.88 2.51 -15.13
C ALA A 234 12.71 3.20 -14.03
N GLY A 235 12.99 2.50 -12.92
CA GLY A 235 13.86 2.99 -11.85
C GLY A 235 15.31 3.21 -12.29
N LEU A 236 15.87 2.27 -13.06
CA LEU A 236 17.22 2.40 -13.62
C LEU A 236 17.32 3.52 -14.66
N VAL A 237 16.31 3.67 -15.52
CA VAL A 237 16.22 4.77 -16.49
C VAL A 237 16.19 6.11 -15.75
N SER A 238 15.40 6.24 -14.68
CA SER A 238 15.39 7.43 -13.83
C SER A 238 16.78 7.72 -13.24
N ALA A 239 17.46 6.71 -12.69
CA ALA A 239 18.82 6.85 -12.16
C ALA A 239 19.81 7.31 -13.24
N TYR A 240 19.72 6.76 -14.44
CA TYR A 240 20.56 7.12 -15.58
C TYR A 240 20.32 8.56 -16.05
N ILE A 241 19.05 8.96 -16.18
CA ILE A 241 18.64 10.32 -16.58
C ILE A 241 19.22 11.34 -15.60
N ILE A 242 19.00 11.15 -14.29
CA ILE A 242 19.45 12.08 -13.25
C ILE A 242 20.98 12.17 -13.21
N LYS A 243 21.67 11.04 -13.34
CA LYS A 243 23.13 11.00 -13.35
C LYS A 243 23.73 11.64 -14.60
N LYS A 244 23.21 11.33 -15.79
CA LYS A 244 23.80 11.79 -17.07
C LYS A 244 23.49 13.24 -17.36
N LEU A 245 22.26 13.70 -17.05
CA LEU A 245 21.86 15.08 -17.28
C LEU A 245 22.41 16.05 -16.24
N TYR A 246 23.14 15.56 -15.21
CA TYR A 246 23.79 16.39 -14.19
C TYR A 246 22.84 17.44 -13.59
N PHE A 247 21.56 17.08 -13.39
CA PHE A 247 20.54 17.98 -12.83
C PHE A 247 20.90 18.51 -11.44
N GLY A 248 21.81 17.84 -10.73
CA GLY A 248 22.27 18.18 -9.38
C GLY A 248 23.03 19.48 -9.21
N ARG A 249 23.18 20.30 -10.26
CA ARG A 249 23.70 21.67 -10.13
C ARG A 249 22.64 22.75 -10.31
N HIS A 250 21.45 22.44 -10.84
CA HIS A 250 20.56 23.47 -11.39
C HIS A 250 19.21 23.66 -10.69
N SER A 251 18.70 22.71 -9.89
CA SER A 251 17.50 22.91 -9.04
C SER A 251 17.07 21.60 -8.36
N THR A 252 16.82 21.65 -7.05
CA THR A 252 16.23 20.54 -6.30
C THR A 252 14.85 20.12 -6.85
N ASP A 253 14.03 21.09 -7.25
CA ASP A 253 12.65 20.82 -7.70
C ASP A 253 12.58 19.92 -8.94
N ARG A 254 13.51 20.09 -9.90
CA ARG A 254 13.56 19.26 -11.11
C ARG A 254 13.91 17.81 -10.81
N GLU A 255 14.84 17.57 -9.87
CA GLU A 255 15.22 16.21 -9.48
C GLU A 255 14.03 15.48 -8.86
N VAL A 256 13.33 16.13 -7.92
CA VAL A 256 12.14 15.59 -7.27
C VAL A 256 11.01 15.37 -8.27
N ALA A 257 10.74 16.35 -9.14
CA ALA A 257 9.69 16.25 -10.15
C ALA A 257 9.93 15.08 -11.13
N ILE A 258 11.15 14.88 -11.60
CA ILE A 258 11.49 13.75 -12.49
C ILE A 258 11.27 12.42 -11.77
N MET A 259 11.64 12.30 -10.49
CA MET A 259 11.39 11.06 -9.74
C MET A 259 9.90 10.75 -9.60
N ILE A 260 9.07 11.76 -9.30
CA ILE A 260 7.60 11.59 -9.23
C ILE A 260 7.04 11.19 -10.59
N LEU A 261 7.41 11.92 -11.66
CA LEU A 261 6.91 11.66 -13.01
C LEU A 261 7.32 10.28 -13.52
N MET A 262 8.55 9.84 -13.24
CA MET A 262 9.01 8.50 -13.63
C MET A 262 8.30 7.39 -12.85
N ALA A 263 7.95 7.62 -11.57
CA ALA A 263 7.13 6.70 -10.81
C ALA A 263 5.73 6.55 -11.42
N TYR A 264 5.05 7.67 -11.71
CA TYR A 264 3.75 7.64 -12.38
C TYR A 264 3.82 7.04 -13.78
N LEU A 265 4.84 7.38 -14.57
CA LEU A 265 5.04 6.81 -15.90
C LEU A 265 5.18 5.29 -15.83
N SER A 266 5.90 4.76 -14.82
CA SER A 266 6.02 3.31 -14.64
C SER A 266 4.68 2.62 -14.39
N TYR A 267 3.79 3.26 -13.61
CA TYR A 267 2.44 2.75 -13.36
C TYR A 267 1.58 2.75 -14.63
N ILE A 268 1.52 3.89 -15.33
CA ILE A 268 0.69 4.02 -16.54
C ILE A 268 1.19 3.11 -17.67
N LEU A 269 2.51 2.93 -17.81
CA LEU A 269 3.06 1.97 -18.77
C LEU A 269 2.70 0.52 -18.42
N ALA A 270 2.64 0.17 -17.14
CA ALA A 270 2.20 -1.16 -16.73
C ALA A 270 0.74 -1.40 -17.12
N GLU A 271 -0.14 -0.45 -16.84
CA GLU A 271 -1.55 -0.51 -17.25
C GLU A 271 -1.70 -0.62 -18.77
N LEU A 272 -0.92 0.15 -19.54
CA LEU A 272 -0.91 0.07 -21.01
C LEU A 272 -0.51 -1.32 -21.54
N PHE A 273 0.40 -2.00 -20.84
CA PHE A 273 0.85 -3.35 -21.19
C PHE A 273 0.04 -4.47 -20.51
N TYR A 274 -1.08 -4.15 -19.84
CA TYR A 274 -1.88 -5.11 -19.07
C TYR A 274 -1.06 -5.86 -18.01
N LEU A 275 -0.09 -5.18 -17.41
CA LEU A 275 0.74 -5.65 -16.30
C LEU A 275 0.22 -5.09 -14.97
N SER A 276 0.77 -5.55 -13.84
CA SER A 276 0.37 -5.04 -12.52
C SER A 276 1.05 -3.70 -12.22
N GLY A 277 0.29 -2.60 -12.34
CA GLY A 277 0.76 -1.25 -12.00
C GLY A 277 1.30 -1.14 -10.57
N ILE A 278 0.64 -1.81 -9.62
CA ILE A 278 1.02 -1.86 -8.20
C ILE A 278 2.44 -2.44 -8.02
N LEU A 279 2.73 -3.59 -8.62
CA LEU A 279 4.08 -4.20 -8.53
C LEU A 279 5.12 -3.35 -9.27
N THR A 280 4.77 -2.84 -10.45
CA THR A 280 5.70 -2.04 -11.25
C THR A 280 6.14 -0.78 -10.51
N VAL A 281 5.21 0.00 -9.97
CA VAL A 281 5.55 1.24 -9.23
C VAL A 281 6.30 0.93 -7.92
N PHE A 282 5.97 -0.18 -7.26
CA PHE A 282 6.66 -0.62 -6.05
C PHE A 282 8.14 -0.93 -6.30
N PHE A 283 8.45 -1.78 -7.29
CA PHE A 283 9.83 -2.12 -7.63
C PHE A 283 10.58 -0.92 -8.23
N CYS A 284 9.89 -0.05 -8.96
CA CYS A 284 10.41 1.24 -9.40
C CYS A 284 10.90 2.08 -8.21
N GLY A 285 10.09 2.21 -7.15
CA GLY A 285 10.45 2.88 -5.90
C GLY A 285 11.66 2.26 -5.19
N ILE A 286 11.73 0.92 -5.10
CA ILE A 286 12.87 0.21 -4.49
C ILE A 286 14.17 0.52 -5.25
N VAL A 287 14.14 0.44 -6.59
CA VAL A 287 15.30 0.66 -7.45
C VAL A 287 15.73 2.12 -7.42
N MET A 288 14.79 3.07 -7.49
CA MET A 288 15.11 4.50 -7.34
C MET A 288 15.72 4.81 -5.98
N SER A 289 15.20 4.22 -4.90
CA SER A 289 15.77 4.38 -3.58
C SER A 289 17.19 3.82 -3.50
N HIS A 290 17.52 2.76 -4.25
CA HIS A 290 18.85 2.16 -4.24
C HIS A 290 19.87 2.94 -5.08
N TYR A 291 19.51 3.32 -6.31
CA TYR A 291 20.41 3.96 -7.27
C TYR A 291 20.22 5.48 -7.32
N THR A 292 19.01 5.93 -7.67
CA THR A 292 18.70 7.36 -7.88
C THR A 292 18.95 8.23 -6.65
N TRP A 293 18.59 7.75 -5.45
CA TRP A 293 18.80 8.48 -4.19
C TRP A 293 20.26 8.91 -3.97
N HIS A 294 21.21 8.11 -4.43
CA HIS A 294 22.64 8.42 -4.27
C HIS A 294 23.13 9.43 -5.30
N ASN A 295 22.41 9.61 -6.41
CA ASN A 295 22.79 10.53 -7.49
C ASN A 295 22.26 11.95 -7.30
N VAL A 296 21.20 12.12 -6.53
CA VAL A 296 20.62 13.42 -6.22
C VAL A 296 21.42 14.18 -5.17
N THR A 297 21.29 15.50 -5.17
CA THR A 297 21.93 16.41 -4.22
C THR A 297 21.46 16.16 -2.77
N GLU A 298 22.25 16.58 -1.78
CA GLU A 298 21.87 16.43 -0.36
C GLU A 298 20.56 17.15 -0.01
N SER A 299 20.38 18.38 -0.51
CA SER A 299 19.11 19.12 -0.35
C SER A 299 17.93 18.39 -1.00
N SER A 300 18.15 17.76 -2.16
CA SER A 300 17.14 16.97 -2.84
C SER A 300 16.83 15.67 -2.12
N ARG A 301 17.79 15.00 -1.48
CA ARG A 301 17.51 13.82 -0.64
C ARG A 301 16.51 14.16 0.46
N ILE A 302 16.75 15.23 1.20
CA ILE A 302 15.85 15.67 2.27
C ILE A 302 14.47 16.00 1.68
N THR A 303 14.43 16.80 0.63
CA THR A 303 13.19 17.24 -0.03
C THR A 303 12.38 16.05 -0.57
N THR A 304 13.05 15.11 -1.23
CA THR A 304 12.45 13.89 -1.81
C THR A 304 11.77 13.05 -0.75
N LYS A 305 12.44 12.83 0.39
CA LYS A 305 11.88 12.04 1.50
C LYS A 305 10.60 12.68 2.04
N HIS A 306 10.61 13.99 2.26
CA HIS A 306 9.44 14.70 2.76
C HIS A 306 8.33 14.82 1.70
N ALA A 307 8.67 15.06 0.44
CA ALA A 307 7.70 15.18 -0.65
C ALA A 307 6.93 13.87 -0.87
N PHE A 308 7.63 12.73 -0.93
CA PHE A 308 6.98 11.43 -1.14
C PHE A 308 6.14 11.01 0.07
N ALA A 309 6.64 11.25 1.28
CA ALA A 309 5.88 11.01 2.50
C ALA A 309 4.60 11.86 2.56
N THR A 310 4.71 13.16 2.23
CA THR A 310 3.57 14.09 2.23
C THR A 310 2.53 13.71 1.17
N LEU A 311 2.98 13.35 -0.04
CA LEU A 311 2.08 12.93 -1.12
C LEU A 311 1.34 11.64 -0.78
N SER A 312 2.04 10.65 -0.21
CA SER A 312 1.44 9.41 0.32
C SER A 312 0.41 9.71 1.40
N PHE A 313 0.77 10.54 2.38
CA PHE A 313 -0.09 10.90 3.50
C PHE A 313 -1.38 11.60 3.06
N VAL A 314 -1.28 12.57 2.13
CA VAL A 314 -2.45 13.26 1.57
C VAL A 314 -3.32 12.29 0.77
N ALA A 315 -2.72 11.40 -0.04
CA ALA A 315 -3.47 10.40 -0.81
C ALA A 315 -4.18 9.38 0.11
N GLU A 316 -3.53 8.92 1.17
CA GLU A 316 -4.14 8.04 2.19
C GLU A 316 -5.31 8.73 2.89
N THR A 317 -5.11 9.96 3.37
CA THR A 317 -6.16 10.75 4.02
C THR A 317 -7.34 10.98 3.09
N PHE A 318 -7.08 11.28 1.81
CA PHE A 318 -8.10 11.41 0.78
C PHE A 318 -8.91 10.12 0.67
N ILE A 319 -8.25 8.96 0.54
CA ILE A 319 -8.91 7.66 0.36
C ILE A 319 -9.86 7.36 1.53
N PHE A 320 -9.38 7.47 2.79
CA PHE A 320 -10.20 7.14 3.95
C PHE A 320 -11.37 8.12 4.14
N LEU A 321 -11.13 9.41 3.90
CA LEU A 321 -12.19 10.42 3.91
C LEU A 321 -13.25 10.11 2.84
N TYR A 322 -12.81 9.80 1.62
CA TYR A 322 -13.66 9.53 0.47
C TYR A 322 -14.50 8.27 0.66
N VAL A 323 -13.90 7.17 1.13
CA VAL A 323 -14.62 5.94 1.48
C VAL A 323 -15.61 6.17 2.62
N GLY A 324 -15.23 6.94 3.65
CA GLY A 324 -16.12 7.25 4.78
C GLY A 324 -17.35 8.05 4.37
N MET A 325 -17.19 9.02 3.46
CA MET A 325 -18.30 9.81 2.92
C MET A 325 -19.24 8.96 2.04
N ASP A 326 -18.67 8.12 1.19
CA ASP A 326 -19.39 7.28 0.23
C ASP A 326 -20.15 6.11 0.89
N ALA A 327 -19.71 5.69 2.07
CA ALA A 327 -20.30 4.58 2.84
C ALA A 327 -21.78 4.80 3.25
N LEU A 328 -22.21 6.05 3.40
CA LEU A 328 -23.56 6.40 3.88
C LEU A 328 -24.51 6.83 2.77
N ASP A 329 -24.17 6.54 1.52
CA ASP A 329 -25.02 6.89 0.39
C ASP A 329 -26.35 6.11 0.41
N ILE A 330 -27.45 6.85 0.52
CA ILE A 330 -28.79 6.29 0.76
C ILE A 330 -29.29 5.42 -0.38
N GLU A 331 -28.84 5.68 -1.62
CA GLU A 331 -29.23 4.88 -2.79
C GLU A 331 -28.76 3.42 -2.65
N LYS A 332 -27.62 3.20 -1.98
CA LYS A 332 -27.07 1.86 -1.70
C LYS A 332 -27.81 1.17 -0.56
N TRP A 333 -28.21 1.92 0.46
CA TRP A 333 -28.91 1.39 1.65
C TRP A 333 -30.41 1.25 1.47
N ARG A 334 -31.01 1.88 0.45
CA ARG A 334 -32.46 1.85 0.20
C ARG A 334 -32.98 0.42 -0.01
N PHE A 335 -32.26 -0.41 -0.74
CA PHE A 335 -32.61 -1.83 -0.96
C PHE A 335 -32.31 -2.72 0.25
N VAL A 336 -31.41 -2.29 1.14
CA VAL A 336 -31.07 -3.00 2.37
C VAL A 336 -32.06 -2.73 3.49
N SER A 337 -32.69 -1.54 3.48
CA SER A 337 -33.70 -1.16 4.47
C SER A 337 -34.92 -2.08 4.49
N ASP A 338 -35.16 -2.82 3.39
CA ASP A 338 -36.25 -3.81 3.31
C ASP A 338 -35.91 -5.10 4.08
N CYS A 339 -34.62 -5.46 4.23
CA CYS A 339 -34.14 -6.68 4.90
C CYS A 339 -32.82 -6.44 5.69
N PRO A 340 -32.81 -5.62 6.76
CA PRO A 340 -31.58 -5.28 7.48
C PRO A 340 -30.92 -6.50 8.14
N GLY A 341 -31.72 -7.49 8.58
CA GLY A 341 -31.22 -8.73 9.18
C GLY A 341 -30.33 -9.53 8.24
N THR A 342 -30.65 -9.55 6.94
CA THR A 342 -29.88 -10.31 5.93
C THR A 342 -28.53 -9.65 5.65
N SER A 343 -28.47 -8.32 5.53
CA SER A 343 -27.21 -7.59 5.30
C SER A 343 -26.25 -7.71 6.50
N VAL A 344 -26.77 -7.63 7.73
CA VAL A 344 -25.96 -7.85 8.94
C VAL A 344 -25.46 -9.30 9.01
N ALA A 345 -26.30 -10.28 8.69
CA ALA A 345 -25.89 -11.69 8.65
C ALA A 345 -24.78 -11.93 7.61
N VAL A 346 -24.93 -11.38 6.39
CA VAL A 346 -23.93 -11.48 5.32
C VAL A 346 -22.62 -10.83 5.75
N SER A 347 -22.67 -9.61 6.28
CA SER A 347 -21.47 -8.89 6.76
C SER A 347 -20.76 -9.66 7.88
N SER A 348 -21.51 -10.21 8.84
CA SER A 348 -20.95 -11.02 9.93
C SER A 348 -20.30 -12.30 9.41
N ILE A 349 -20.90 -12.96 8.42
CA ILE A 349 -20.35 -14.18 7.82
C ILE A 349 -19.08 -13.85 7.03
N LEU A 350 -19.10 -12.79 6.20
CA LEU A 350 -17.92 -12.34 5.47
C LEU A 350 -16.77 -12.00 6.42
N LEU A 351 -17.06 -11.31 7.52
CA LEU A 351 -16.06 -11.00 8.53
C LEU A 351 -15.48 -12.26 9.18
N CYS A 352 -16.32 -13.25 9.50
CA CYS A 352 -15.88 -14.54 10.01
C CYS A 352 -15.00 -15.29 8.99
N LEU A 353 -15.41 -15.29 7.71
CA LEU A 353 -14.64 -15.89 6.62
C LEU A 353 -13.30 -15.19 6.41
N VAL A 354 -13.24 -13.87 6.56
CA VAL A 354 -11.99 -13.09 6.51
C VAL A 354 -11.05 -13.51 7.65
N LEU A 355 -11.56 -13.62 8.88
CA LEU A 355 -10.78 -14.07 10.04
C LEU A 355 -10.22 -15.49 9.84
N LEU A 356 -11.08 -16.40 9.39
CA LEU A 356 -10.74 -17.81 9.14
C LEU A 356 -9.79 -17.98 7.96
N GLY A 357 -10.05 -17.29 6.84
CA GLY A 357 -9.21 -17.30 5.64
C GLY A 357 -7.80 -16.85 5.97
N ARG A 358 -7.67 -15.79 6.77
CA ARG A 358 -6.36 -15.32 7.25
C ARG A 358 -5.67 -16.33 8.18
N ALA A 359 -6.39 -16.88 9.15
CA ALA A 359 -5.83 -17.88 10.06
C ALA A 359 -5.35 -19.15 9.32
N ALA A 360 -6.10 -19.57 8.30
CA ALA A 360 -5.85 -20.78 7.53
C ALA A 360 -4.49 -20.77 6.79
N PHE A 361 -3.94 -19.60 6.46
CA PHE A 361 -2.62 -19.52 5.85
C PHE A 361 -1.54 -18.98 6.79
N VAL A 362 -1.84 -18.02 7.68
CA VAL A 362 -0.81 -17.39 8.51
C VAL A 362 -0.15 -18.41 9.43
N PHE A 363 -0.91 -19.25 10.14
CA PHE A 363 -0.32 -20.24 11.05
C PHE A 363 0.41 -21.37 10.31
N PRO A 364 -0.18 -22.02 9.28
CA PRO A 364 0.51 -23.11 8.58
C PRO A 364 1.73 -22.64 7.78
N LEU A 365 1.65 -21.49 7.09
CA LEU A 365 2.80 -20.97 6.33
C LEU A 365 3.90 -20.43 7.24
N SER A 366 3.55 -19.86 8.41
CA SER A 366 4.55 -19.50 9.42
C SER A 366 5.26 -20.73 9.98
N PHE A 367 4.52 -21.81 10.22
CA PHE A 367 5.10 -23.10 10.63
C PHE A 367 6.05 -23.64 9.55
N LEU A 368 5.61 -23.66 8.29
CA LEU A 368 6.44 -24.10 7.16
C LEU A 368 7.71 -23.25 7.02
N THR A 369 7.58 -21.93 7.11
CA THR A 369 8.71 -20.99 7.04
C THR A 369 9.71 -21.22 8.19
N ASN A 370 9.20 -21.49 9.39
CA ASN A 370 10.02 -21.79 10.56
C ASN A 370 10.78 -23.12 10.45
N LEU A 371 10.31 -24.06 9.63
CA LEU A 371 11.04 -25.30 9.32
C LEU A 371 12.18 -25.06 8.31
N THR A 372 11.98 -24.15 7.35
CA THR A 372 12.98 -23.84 6.32
C THR A 372 14.11 -22.95 6.83
N LYS A 373 13.84 -22.11 7.84
CA LYS A 373 14.82 -21.18 8.41
C LYS A 373 15.79 -21.90 9.36
N LYS A 374 17.10 -21.77 9.08
CA LYS A 374 18.19 -22.40 9.84
C LYS A 374 18.63 -21.60 11.07
N SER A 375 18.39 -20.28 11.10
CA SER A 375 18.85 -19.38 12.17
C SER A 375 17.74 -19.09 13.19
N ARG A 376 18.05 -19.28 14.49
CA ARG A 376 17.09 -19.09 15.59
C ARG A 376 16.54 -17.66 15.71
N ASN A 377 17.32 -16.67 15.27
CA ASN A 377 16.94 -15.24 15.28
C ASN A 377 15.99 -14.82 14.15
N GLU A 378 15.66 -15.72 13.22
CA GLU A 378 14.75 -15.42 12.10
C GLU A 378 13.40 -16.15 12.20
N HIS A 379 13.19 -16.93 13.27
CA HIS A 379 11.92 -17.62 13.49
C HIS A 379 10.84 -16.64 13.89
N ILE A 380 9.68 -16.82 13.28
CA ILE A 380 8.47 -16.07 13.62
C ILE A 380 7.86 -16.75 14.85
N THR A 381 7.98 -16.11 16.00
CA THR A 381 7.41 -16.58 17.26
C THR A 381 5.88 -16.60 17.21
N PHE A 382 5.24 -17.43 18.04
CA PHE A 382 3.77 -17.50 18.06
C PHE A 382 3.12 -16.13 18.35
N ARG A 383 3.76 -15.28 19.16
CA ARG A 383 3.28 -13.92 19.41
C ARG A 383 3.33 -13.06 18.16
N GLU A 384 4.43 -13.11 17.40
CA GLU A 384 4.54 -12.41 16.12
C GLU A 384 3.54 -12.96 15.09
N GLN A 385 3.27 -14.27 15.07
CA GLN A 385 2.25 -14.86 14.19
C GLN A 385 0.85 -14.30 14.48
N VAL A 386 0.49 -14.16 15.75
CA VAL A 386 -0.79 -13.55 16.15
C VAL A 386 -0.85 -12.08 15.72
N ILE A 387 0.26 -11.34 15.80
CA ILE A 387 0.32 -9.96 15.33
C ILE A 387 0.19 -9.89 13.80
N ILE A 388 0.86 -10.78 13.05
CA ILE A 388 0.73 -10.86 11.58
C ILE A 388 -0.70 -11.20 11.18
N TRP A 389 -1.32 -12.15 11.88
CA TRP A 389 -2.72 -12.52 11.66
C TRP A 389 -3.65 -11.34 11.91
N TRP A 390 -3.50 -10.65 13.05
CA TRP A 390 -4.33 -9.51 13.43
C TRP A 390 -4.13 -8.29 12.53
N ALA A 391 -2.89 -7.94 12.22
CA ALA A 391 -2.57 -6.81 11.36
C ALA A 391 -3.22 -6.99 9.97
N GLY A 392 -3.11 -8.19 9.40
CA GLY A 392 -3.72 -8.51 8.11
C GLY A 392 -5.26 -8.60 8.09
N LEU A 393 -5.96 -8.28 9.18
CA LEU A 393 -7.43 -8.23 9.19
C LEU A 393 -7.98 -6.92 8.63
N MET A 394 -7.19 -5.85 8.63
CA MET A 394 -7.63 -4.57 8.09
C MET A 394 -7.86 -4.69 6.58
N ARG A 395 -9.08 -4.38 6.14
CA ARG A 395 -9.43 -4.33 4.72
C ARG A 395 -9.40 -2.88 4.26
N GLY A 396 -8.89 -2.66 3.06
CA GLY A 396 -8.57 -1.32 2.57
C GLY A 396 -9.43 -0.88 1.41
N ALA A 397 -9.03 0.24 0.86
CA ALA A 397 -9.68 0.83 -0.30
C ALA A 397 -9.55 0.00 -1.58
N VAL A 398 -8.53 -0.88 -1.69
CA VAL A 398 -8.42 -1.83 -2.81
C VAL A 398 -9.63 -2.77 -2.84
N SER A 399 -10.04 -3.34 -1.69
CA SER A 399 -11.25 -4.17 -1.59
C SER A 399 -12.51 -3.40 -1.98
N MET A 400 -12.60 -2.13 -1.59
CA MET A 400 -13.71 -1.25 -1.96
C MET A 400 -13.76 -1.00 -3.47
N ALA A 401 -12.63 -0.64 -4.08
CA ALA A 401 -12.54 -0.36 -5.51
C ALA A 401 -12.95 -1.58 -6.35
N LEU A 402 -12.44 -2.77 -6.01
CA LEU A 402 -12.79 -4.01 -6.71
C LEU A 402 -14.26 -4.40 -6.53
N ALA A 403 -14.85 -4.15 -5.36
CA ALA A 403 -16.28 -4.38 -5.15
C ALA A 403 -17.14 -3.44 -6.01
N TYR A 404 -16.76 -2.17 -6.14
CA TYR A 404 -17.43 -1.23 -7.04
C TYR A 404 -17.28 -1.63 -8.50
N ASN A 405 -16.10 -2.05 -8.93
CA ASN A 405 -15.88 -2.54 -10.29
C ASN A 405 -16.86 -3.64 -10.67
N LYS A 406 -16.96 -4.69 -9.82
CA LYS A 406 -17.80 -5.85 -10.10
C LYS A 406 -19.29 -5.52 -10.02
N PHE A 407 -19.72 -4.87 -8.94
CA PHE A 407 -21.13 -4.80 -8.56
C PHE A 407 -21.81 -3.49 -8.93
N SER A 408 -21.06 -2.44 -9.25
CA SER A 408 -21.60 -1.13 -9.67
C SER A 408 -21.49 -0.89 -11.17
N SER A 409 -20.38 -1.29 -11.82
CA SER A 409 -20.12 -0.96 -13.23
C SER A 409 -21.05 -1.67 -14.22
N SER A 410 -21.60 -2.83 -13.84
CA SER A 410 -22.42 -3.66 -14.73
C SER A 410 -23.86 -3.15 -14.96
N GLY A 411 -24.25 -1.95 -14.49
CA GLY A 411 -25.63 -1.45 -14.59
C GLY A 411 -26.66 -2.23 -13.75
N HIS A 412 -26.20 -3.21 -12.99
CA HIS A 412 -26.98 -4.12 -12.15
C HIS A 412 -27.20 -3.60 -10.71
N THR A 413 -27.00 -2.31 -10.44
CA THR A 413 -27.36 -1.71 -9.13
C THR A 413 -28.84 -1.86 -8.78
N GLN A 414 -29.68 -2.24 -9.75
CA GLN A 414 -31.09 -2.59 -9.61
C GLN A 414 -31.34 -4.01 -9.07
N LEU A 415 -30.33 -4.89 -9.03
CA LEU A 415 -30.43 -6.25 -8.48
C LEU A 415 -30.08 -6.25 -7.00
N GLN A 416 -31.07 -6.60 -6.17
CA GLN A 416 -30.97 -6.66 -4.71
C GLN A 416 -29.72 -7.39 -4.17
N PRO A 417 -29.25 -8.53 -4.75
CA PRO A 417 -28.04 -9.20 -4.27
C PRO A 417 -26.77 -8.36 -4.38
N HIS A 418 -26.57 -7.62 -5.47
CA HIS A 418 -25.36 -6.82 -5.68
C HIS A 418 -25.30 -5.60 -4.74
N ALA A 419 -26.45 -4.97 -4.47
CA ALA A 419 -26.54 -3.90 -3.47
C ALA A 419 -26.21 -4.41 -2.05
N ILE A 420 -26.70 -5.61 -1.68
CA ILE A 420 -26.36 -6.27 -0.41
C ILE A 420 -24.85 -6.56 -0.35
N MET A 421 -24.22 -6.97 -1.45
CA MET A 421 -22.78 -7.23 -1.48
C MET A 421 -21.95 -5.96 -1.30
N ILE A 422 -22.28 -4.86 -1.99
CA ILE A 422 -21.56 -3.57 -1.84
C ILE A 422 -21.68 -3.06 -0.40
N THR A 423 -22.89 -3.03 0.15
CA THR A 423 -23.13 -2.56 1.53
C THR A 423 -22.46 -3.46 2.58
N SER A 424 -22.41 -4.77 2.33
CA SER A 424 -21.67 -5.69 3.20
C SER A 424 -20.16 -5.47 3.12
N THR A 425 -19.62 -5.20 1.94
CA THR A 425 -18.20 -4.84 1.78
C THR A 425 -17.84 -3.55 2.49
N ILE A 426 -18.66 -2.50 2.34
CA ILE A 426 -18.52 -1.25 3.10
C ILE A 426 -18.50 -1.55 4.60
N THR A 427 -19.47 -2.32 5.08
CA THR A 427 -19.59 -2.67 6.50
C THR A 427 -18.36 -3.42 7.02
N VAL A 428 -17.86 -4.41 6.27
CA VAL A 428 -16.66 -5.18 6.63
C VAL A 428 -15.40 -4.31 6.62
N VAL A 429 -15.23 -3.44 5.61
CA VAL A 429 -14.08 -2.53 5.50
C VAL A 429 -14.09 -1.51 6.64
N LEU A 430 -15.22 -0.86 6.90
CA LEU A 430 -15.35 0.08 8.03
C LEU A 430 -15.11 -0.60 9.36
N PHE A 431 -15.77 -1.74 9.61
CA PHE A 431 -15.63 -2.46 10.88
C PHE A 431 -14.19 -2.95 11.09
N SER A 432 -13.58 -3.58 10.09
CA SER A 432 -12.20 -4.07 10.21
C SER A 432 -11.21 -2.93 10.39
N THR A 433 -11.34 -1.83 9.66
CA THR A 433 -10.43 -0.69 9.78
C THR A 433 -10.56 0.00 11.14
N VAL A 434 -11.78 0.30 11.60
CA VAL A 434 -11.98 1.01 12.87
C VAL A 434 -11.71 0.08 14.06
N VAL A 435 -12.33 -1.10 14.11
CA VAL A 435 -12.25 -1.98 15.27
C VAL A 435 -10.88 -2.65 15.34
N CYS A 436 -10.41 -3.29 14.26
CA CYS A 436 -9.09 -3.92 14.29
C CYS A 436 -7.98 -2.85 14.37
N GLY A 437 -8.17 -1.68 13.76
CA GLY A 437 -7.30 -0.50 13.88
C GLY A 437 -7.04 -0.08 15.32
N LEU A 438 -8.10 0.34 16.01
CA LEU A 438 -8.03 0.82 17.40
C LEU A 438 -7.49 -0.26 18.36
N MET A 439 -7.78 -1.53 18.09
CA MET A 439 -7.33 -2.66 18.89
C MET A 439 -5.90 -3.13 18.59
N THR A 440 -5.29 -2.69 17.48
CA THR A 440 -3.93 -3.13 17.09
C THR A 440 -2.87 -2.63 18.07
N GLN A 441 -2.96 -1.36 18.49
CA GLN A 441 -2.00 -0.79 19.42
C GLN A 441 -1.99 -1.46 20.81
N PRO A 442 -3.13 -1.69 21.49
CA PRO A 442 -3.14 -2.41 22.76
C PRO A 442 -2.68 -3.86 22.60
N LEU A 443 -3.00 -4.52 21.48
CA LEU A 443 -2.53 -5.88 21.20
C LEU A 443 -1.01 -5.94 21.09
N ILE A 444 -0.39 -5.04 20.32
CA ILE A 444 1.07 -4.99 20.16
C ILE A 444 1.75 -4.76 21.52
N ARG A 445 1.25 -3.83 22.35
CA ARG A 445 1.80 -3.57 23.68
C ARG A 445 1.70 -4.78 24.62
N LEU A 446 0.64 -5.58 24.49
CA LEU A 446 0.44 -6.79 25.29
C LEU A 446 1.37 -7.93 24.86
N LEU A 447 1.54 -8.13 23.55
CA LEU A 447 2.29 -9.27 23.00
C LEU A 447 3.80 -9.02 22.93
N LEU A 448 4.21 -7.78 22.66
CA LEU A 448 5.60 -7.32 22.59
C LEU A 448 5.88 -6.33 23.74
N PRO A 449 6.06 -6.81 24.98
CA PRO A 449 6.48 -5.94 26.07
C PRO A 449 7.85 -5.33 25.72
N HIS A 450 7.93 -4.00 25.77
CA HIS A 450 9.19 -3.29 25.52
C HIS A 450 10.25 -3.85 26.47
N PRO A 451 11.48 -4.13 26.01
CA PRO A 451 12.56 -4.38 26.94
C PRO A 451 12.66 -3.14 27.84
N LYS A 452 12.39 -3.32 29.14
CA LYS A 452 12.68 -2.30 30.15
C LYS A 452 14.14 -1.90 29.91
N GLN A 453 14.40 -0.67 29.47
CA GLN A 453 15.69 -0.06 29.69
C GLN A 453 15.95 -0.20 31.18
N SER A 454 16.97 -0.96 31.53
CA SER A 454 17.44 -1.08 32.91
C SER A 454 17.91 0.30 33.35
N SER A 455 17.00 1.08 33.94
CA SER A 455 17.35 2.21 34.78
C SER A 455 18.03 1.61 36.02
N SER A 456 19.34 1.38 35.92
CA SER A 456 20.16 1.26 37.11
C SER A 456 20.20 2.65 37.73
N ALA A 457 19.28 2.89 38.65
CA ALA A 457 19.33 4.01 39.56
C ALA A 457 20.53 3.77 40.49
N ALA A 458 21.61 4.51 40.26
CA ALA A 458 22.66 4.74 41.25
C ALA A 458 22.85 6.25 41.38
N SER A 459 22.54 6.70 42.59
CA SER A 459 22.60 8.03 43.22
C SER A 459 23.70 9.03 42.86
N SER A 460 23.27 10.30 42.80
CA SER A 460 23.82 11.55 43.41
C SER A 460 25.05 12.28 42.84
N GLY A 461 24.85 13.56 42.46
CA GLY A 461 25.86 14.64 42.37
C GLY A 461 25.38 15.87 41.53
N PRO A 462 25.50 17.14 41.98
CA PRO A 462 24.69 18.27 41.47
C PRO A 462 25.35 19.19 40.41
N ASN A 463 24.48 19.75 39.55
CA ASN A 463 24.50 21.07 38.86
C ASN A 463 25.74 21.59 38.10
N THR A 464 25.63 21.71 36.77
CA THR A 464 26.06 22.89 35.94
C THR A 464 25.41 22.85 34.54
N PRO A 465 25.27 23.99 33.82
CA PRO A 465 24.18 24.21 32.88
C PRO A 465 24.44 23.75 31.43
N ARG A 466 23.31 23.47 30.76
CA ARG A 466 23.10 23.05 29.37
C ARG A 466 24.05 23.68 28.35
N SER A 467 24.89 22.87 27.72
CA SER A 467 25.31 23.06 26.34
C SER A 467 24.36 22.30 25.42
N VAL A 468 23.76 23.03 24.47
CA VAL A 468 22.92 22.51 23.41
C VAL A 468 23.83 21.79 22.41
N ASN A 469 24.02 20.49 22.60
CA ASN A 469 24.52 19.61 21.55
C ASN A 469 23.32 18.86 20.96
N VAL A 470 22.88 19.35 19.81
CA VAL A 470 22.02 18.63 18.86
C VAL A 470 22.68 17.29 18.54
N PRO A 471 22.01 16.12 18.69
CA PRO A 471 22.54 14.88 18.17
C PRO A 471 22.34 14.86 16.65
N LEU A 472 23.30 15.46 15.95
CA LEU A 472 23.53 15.28 14.53
C LEU A 472 24.10 13.85 14.33
N LEU A 473 23.56 13.12 13.34
CA LEU A 473 24.07 11.86 12.78
C LEU A 473 23.80 10.55 13.54
N GLY A 474 22.56 10.08 13.45
CA GLY A 474 22.23 8.66 13.58
C GLY A 474 22.44 7.90 12.27
N HIS A 475 23.68 7.59 11.89
CA HIS A 475 23.96 6.58 10.85
C HIS A 475 25.33 5.92 11.04
N GLN A 476 25.56 5.36 12.22
CA GLN A 476 26.75 4.58 12.50
C GLN A 476 26.37 3.26 13.18
N GLN A 477 25.93 2.31 12.35
CA GLN A 477 26.03 0.86 12.58
C GLN A 477 25.80 0.09 11.27
N ASP A 478 26.59 0.44 10.26
CA ASP A 478 26.91 -0.45 9.12
C ASP A 478 28.41 -0.80 9.22
N SER A 479 28.87 -1.26 10.39
CA SER A 479 30.28 -1.63 10.60
C SER A 479 30.55 -3.04 10.09
N GLU A 480 31.21 -3.13 8.93
CA GLU A 480 32.51 -3.79 8.67
C GLU A 480 33.03 -4.89 9.63
N ALA A 481 32.18 -5.77 10.17
CA ALA A 481 32.61 -6.88 11.03
C ALA A 481 32.16 -8.24 10.51
N ASP A 482 32.41 -8.52 9.22
CA ASP A 482 32.27 -9.88 8.67
C ASP A 482 33.33 -10.18 7.58
N LEU A 483 34.55 -9.65 7.79
CA LEU A 483 35.74 -10.03 7.04
C LEU A 483 36.47 -11.15 7.80
N GLY A 484 35.88 -12.34 7.76
CA GLY A 484 36.61 -13.59 7.96
C GLY A 484 36.91 -14.20 6.59
N ASP A 485 38.17 -14.57 6.35
CA ASP A 485 38.63 -15.28 5.16
C ASP A 485 37.71 -16.48 4.81
N GLU A 486 37.00 -16.43 3.68
CA GLU A 486 36.28 -17.60 3.16
C GLU A 486 36.47 -17.77 1.63
N HIS A 487 37.14 -18.87 1.29
CA HIS A 487 37.41 -19.39 -0.06
C HIS A 487 36.14 -19.56 -0.92
N PRO A 488 36.25 -19.53 -2.27
CA PRO A 488 35.10 -19.74 -3.16
C PRO A 488 34.50 -21.16 -2.99
N PRO A 489 33.16 -21.31 -3.07
CA PRO A 489 32.52 -22.61 -2.88
C PRO A 489 32.88 -23.56 -4.03
N THR A 490 33.38 -24.75 -3.70
CA THR A 490 33.85 -25.77 -4.66
C THR A 490 32.76 -26.77 -5.08
N SER A 491 31.52 -26.66 -4.57
CA SER A 491 30.43 -27.64 -4.80
C SER A 491 29.05 -27.00 -4.95
N LEU A 492 28.25 -27.54 -5.88
CA LEU A 492 26.82 -27.22 -6.09
C LEU A 492 25.96 -27.41 -4.83
N GLN A 493 26.38 -28.32 -3.93
CA GLN A 493 25.68 -28.60 -2.68
C GLN A 493 25.81 -27.45 -1.67
N MET A 494 26.91 -26.68 -1.73
CA MET A 494 27.11 -25.48 -0.90
C MET A 494 26.24 -24.30 -1.41
N LEU A 495 26.02 -24.25 -2.73
CA LEU A 495 25.17 -23.26 -3.40
C LEU A 495 23.67 -23.47 -3.06
N LEU A 496 23.24 -24.73 -2.93
CA LEU A 496 21.89 -25.10 -2.50
C LEU A 496 21.64 -24.93 -1.00
N THR A 497 22.68 -24.99 -0.16
CA THR A 497 22.52 -24.96 1.31
C THR A 497 22.60 -23.55 1.92
N THR A 498 23.15 -22.56 1.20
CA THR A 498 23.18 -21.14 1.62
C THR A 498 22.99 -20.16 0.42
N PRO A 499 21.83 -20.19 -0.26
CA PRO A 499 21.61 -19.40 -1.47
C PRO A 499 21.67 -17.89 -1.22
N SER A 500 21.24 -17.41 -0.05
CA SER A 500 21.18 -15.97 0.26
C SER A 500 22.57 -15.31 0.30
N HIS A 501 23.56 -15.93 0.93
CA HIS A 501 24.92 -15.38 1.03
C HIS A 501 25.67 -15.44 -0.30
N THR A 502 25.49 -16.53 -1.04
CA THR A 502 26.15 -16.75 -2.33
C THR A 502 25.58 -15.82 -3.41
N VAL A 503 24.25 -15.74 -3.55
CA VAL A 503 23.58 -14.84 -4.50
C VAL A 503 23.86 -13.39 -4.15
N HIS A 504 23.87 -13.02 -2.86
CA HIS A 504 24.22 -11.67 -2.43
C HIS A 504 25.66 -11.29 -2.79
N ARG A 505 26.62 -12.23 -2.66
CA ARG A 505 28.02 -12.00 -3.06
C ARG A 505 28.15 -11.79 -4.57
N TYR A 506 27.51 -12.64 -5.39
CA TYR A 506 27.51 -12.48 -6.85
C TYR A 506 26.79 -11.22 -7.30
N TRP A 507 25.64 -10.91 -6.71
CA TRP A 507 24.90 -9.68 -6.96
C TRP A 507 25.74 -8.45 -6.61
N ARG A 508 26.37 -8.42 -5.42
CA ARG A 508 27.22 -7.30 -5.01
C ARG A 508 28.40 -7.11 -5.98
N LYS A 509 29.05 -8.20 -6.41
CA LYS A 509 30.13 -8.11 -7.40
C LYS A 509 29.63 -7.54 -8.73
N PHE A 510 28.48 -8.01 -9.22
CA PHE A 510 27.85 -7.48 -10.43
C PHE A 510 27.44 -6.01 -10.28
N ASP A 511 26.84 -5.66 -9.15
CA ASP A 511 26.39 -4.31 -8.81
C ASP A 511 27.57 -3.33 -8.77
N ASP A 512 28.65 -3.69 -8.08
CA ASP A 512 29.87 -2.86 -7.98
C ASP A 512 30.58 -2.72 -9.34
N THR A 513 30.54 -3.76 -10.18
CA THR A 513 31.25 -3.76 -11.48
C THR A 513 30.48 -3.08 -12.60
N PHE A 514 29.16 -3.26 -12.67
CA PHE A 514 28.35 -2.82 -13.81
C PHE A 514 27.27 -1.80 -13.44
N MET A 515 26.52 -2.04 -12.37
CA MET A 515 25.34 -1.23 -12.06
C MET A 515 25.73 0.12 -11.46
N ARG A 516 26.58 0.16 -10.43
CA ARG A 516 26.99 1.42 -9.78
C ARG A 516 27.78 2.36 -10.69
N PRO A 517 28.71 1.88 -11.54
CA PRO A 517 29.40 2.77 -12.48
C PRO A 517 28.47 3.39 -13.52
N VAL A 518 27.39 2.72 -13.91
CA VAL A 518 26.43 3.22 -14.92
C VAL A 518 25.32 4.04 -14.27
N PHE A 519 24.65 3.50 -13.25
CA PHE A 519 23.46 4.07 -12.63
C PHE A 519 23.73 4.81 -11.31
N GLY A 520 24.96 4.78 -10.79
CA GLY A 520 25.35 5.44 -9.54
C GLY A 520 25.11 4.57 -8.30
N GLY A 521 25.49 5.05 -7.10
CA GLY A 521 25.35 4.26 -5.86
C GLY A 521 26.28 4.71 -4.74
N ARG A 522 26.16 4.08 -3.57
CA ARG A 522 26.98 4.38 -2.38
C ARG A 522 28.47 4.25 -2.73
N GLY A 523 29.23 5.34 -2.57
CA GLY A 523 30.68 5.40 -2.87
C GLY A 523 31.05 5.82 -4.30
N PHE A 524 30.09 5.90 -5.23
CA PHE A 524 30.29 6.43 -6.58
C PHE A 524 29.68 7.83 -6.69
N VAL A 525 30.28 8.78 -5.97
CA VAL A 525 30.03 10.21 -6.16
C VAL A 525 31.06 10.70 -7.18
N PRO A 526 30.69 11.41 -8.25
CA PRO A 526 31.69 12.01 -9.13
C PRO A 526 32.63 12.89 -8.30
N PHE A 527 33.93 12.75 -8.52
CA PHE A 527 34.94 13.64 -7.99
C PHE A 527 34.50 15.08 -8.24
N VAL A 528 34.32 15.84 -7.15
CA VAL A 528 34.04 17.28 -7.20
C VAL A 528 35.32 17.96 -7.69
N PRO A 529 35.40 18.49 -8.93
CA PRO A 529 36.43 19.46 -9.20
C PRO A 529 36.05 20.68 -8.37
N THR A 530 36.88 21.00 -7.39
CA THR A 530 36.83 22.29 -6.72
C THR A 530 36.70 23.37 -7.80
N SER A 531 35.72 24.25 -7.64
CA SER A 531 35.63 25.46 -8.43
C SER A 531 36.98 26.19 -8.34
N PRO A 532 37.52 26.76 -9.44
CA PRO A 532 38.83 27.40 -9.45
C PRO A 532 38.90 28.72 -8.66
N THR A 533 37.96 28.97 -7.75
CA THR A 533 37.86 30.19 -6.94
C THR A 533 38.43 30.05 -5.52
N ASP A 534 38.82 28.86 -5.06
CA ASP A 534 39.36 28.68 -3.68
C ASP A 534 40.89 28.54 -3.59
N GLU A 535 41.63 28.67 -4.69
CA GLU A 535 43.12 28.58 -4.67
C GLU A 535 43.86 29.90 -4.38
N ARG A 536 43.21 30.90 -3.78
CA ARG A 536 43.93 32.14 -3.36
C ARG A 536 43.52 32.60 -1.97
N ASN A 537 44.16 32.03 -0.95
CA ASN A 537 44.60 32.81 0.20
C ASN A 537 45.71 32.10 1.00
N PRO A 538 46.99 32.32 0.67
CA PRO A 538 48.12 31.81 1.44
C PRO A 538 48.51 32.79 2.57
N HIS A 539 47.55 33.39 3.27
CA HIS A 539 47.83 34.26 4.42
C HIS A 539 46.74 34.18 5.48
N ARG A 540 46.91 33.24 6.43
CA ARG A 540 46.60 33.42 7.85
C ARG A 540 47.56 32.52 8.63
N CYS A 541 48.59 33.16 9.20
CA CYS A 541 49.48 32.59 10.21
C CYS A 541 48.72 32.21 11.48
#